data_AF-A0A938E5G7-F1
#
_entry.id   AF-A0A938E5G7-F1
#
_cell.length_a   1.000
_cell.length_b   1.000
_cell.length_c   1.000
_cell.angle_alpha   90.00
_cell.angle_beta   90.00
_cell.angle_gamma   90.00
#
_symmetry.space_group_name_H-M   'P 1'
#
loop_
_entity.id
_entity.type
_entity.pdbx_description
1 polymer ?
#
loop_
_entity_poly.entity_id
_entity_poly.type
_entity_poly.pdbx_seq_one_letter_code
_entity_poly.pdbx_strand_id
1 'polypeptide(L)'
;MTEPIRVLRVIARLNMGGPALHVSYLARGLAQRGYTTTLVAGQLSKGEGSMSFVAEGLGVSMLAVPHLAREVSPLNDVLAVKALAEVIRRERPHILHTHTAKAGAVGRAAAQVVGSARPPIVVHTYHGHVLR
;
A
#
# COMPACT_ATOMS: atom_id res chain seq x y z
N MET A 1 -7.59 3.37 -27.46
CA MET A 1 -7.09 3.98 -26.20
C MET A 1 -6.24 2.94 -25.50
N THR A 2 -5.02 3.27 -25.09
CA THR A 2 -4.15 2.35 -24.34
C THR A 2 -4.76 2.05 -22.97
N GLU A 3 -4.57 0.83 -22.47
CA GLU A 3 -5.03 0.44 -21.13
C GLU A 3 -4.42 1.35 -20.04
N PRO A 4 -5.21 1.84 -19.06
CA PRO A 4 -4.69 2.67 -17.98
C PRO A 4 -3.58 1.99 -17.16
N ILE A 5 -2.53 2.75 -16.80
CA ILE A 5 -1.47 2.23 -15.93
C ILE A 5 -2.02 2.02 -14.53
N ARG A 6 -2.09 0.75 -14.11
CA ARG A 6 -2.41 0.31 -12.74
C ARG A 6 -1.26 0.54 -11.75
N VAL A 7 -1.55 1.22 -10.65
CA VAL A 7 -0.65 1.49 -9.51
C VAL A 7 -1.23 0.87 -8.24
N LEU A 8 -0.54 -0.12 -7.68
CA LEU A 8 -0.86 -0.69 -6.37
C LEU A 8 -0.03 0.02 -5.31
N ARG A 9 -0.70 0.68 -4.36
CA ARG A 9 -0.06 1.49 -3.34
C ARG A 9 -0.21 0.81 -2.00
N VAL A 10 0.85 0.69 -1.22
CA VAL A 10 0.82 -0.06 0.04
C VAL A 10 1.33 0.82 1.16
N ILE A 11 0.50 1.03 2.17
CA ILE A 11 0.86 1.72 3.41
C ILE A 11 0.57 0.79 4.59
N ALA A 12 1.42 0.81 5.62
CA ALA A 12 1.27 -0.11 6.74
C ALA A 12 -0.05 0.10 7.50
N ARG A 13 -0.57 1.33 7.52
CA ARG A 13 -1.77 1.73 8.25
C ARG A 13 -2.19 3.14 7.85
N LEU A 14 -3.49 3.43 7.94
CA LEU A 14 -4.06 4.75 7.70
C LEU A 14 -4.32 5.50 9.02
N ASN A 15 -3.30 5.60 9.87
CA ASN A 15 -3.42 6.33 11.12
C ASN A 15 -3.37 7.84 10.86
N MET A 16 -3.89 8.64 11.80
CA MET A 16 -3.76 10.10 11.77
C MET A 16 -2.30 10.53 11.56
N GLY A 17 -2.03 11.26 10.47
CA GLY A 17 -0.72 11.79 10.16
C GLY A 17 -0.48 12.08 8.67
N GLY A 18 0.62 12.78 8.39
CA GLY A 18 1.03 13.17 7.04
C GLY A 18 1.10 12.03 6.01
N PRO A 19 1.61 10.83 6.34
CA PRO A 19 1.67 9.73 5.37
C PRO A 19 0.29 9.29 4.86
N ALA A 20 -0.73 9.25 5.73
CA ALA A 20 -2.09 8.88 5.35
C ALA A 20 -2.70 9.92 4.40
N LEU A 21 -2.54 11.22 4.70
CA LEU A 21 -2.97 12.30 3.80
C LEU A 21 -2.24 12.25 2.46
N HIS A 22 -0.92 12.10 2.48
CA HIS A 22 -0.10 12.04 1.28
C HIS A 22 -0.55 10.88 0.38
N VAL A 23 -0.77 9.68 0.94
CA VAL A 23 -1.22 8.57 0.09
C VAL A 23 -2.62 8.79 -0.47
N SER A 24 -3.56 9.35 0.29
CA SER A 24 -4.91 9.63 -0.22
C SER A 24 -4.90 10.69 -1.33
N TYR A 25 -4.19 11.80 -1.15
CA TYR A 25 -4.12 12.86 -2.15
C TYR A 25 -3.38 12.44 -3.42
N LEU A 26 -2.28 11.69 -3.28
CA LEU A 26 -1.56 11.19 -4.46
C LEU A 26 -2.41 10.20 -5.25
N ALA A 27 -3.28 9.41 -4.59
CA ALA A 27 -4.15 8.46 -5.27
C ALA A 27 -5.17 9.21 -6.12
N ARG A 28 -5.82 10.22 -5.53
CA ARG A 28 -6.73 11.09 -6.26
C ARG A 28 -6.06 11.81 -7.43
N GLY A 29 -4.88 12.39 -7.20
CA GLY A 29 -4.14 13.14 -8.22
C GLY A 29 -3.66 12.29 -9.41
N LEU A 30 -3.29 11.02 -9.16
CA LEU A 30 -2.96 10.07 -10.22
C LEU A 30 -4.22 9.60 -10.97
N ALA A 31 -5.32 9.34 -10.27
CA ALA A 31 -6.58 8.99 -10.90
C ALA A 31 -7.04 10.07 -11.90
N GLN A 32 -6.94 11.35 -11.52
CA GLN A 32 -7.23 12.49 -12.40
C GLN A 32 -6.34 12.57 -13.65
N ARG A 33 -5.18 11.90 -13.64
CA ARG A 33 -4.23 11.84 -14.76
C ARG A 33 -4.39 10.56 -15.59
N GLY A 34 -5.44 9.77 -15.35
CA GLY A 34 -5.74 8.55 -16.11
C GLY A 34 -5.06 7.28 -15.60
N TYR A 35 -4.54 7.27 -14.37
CA TYR A 35 -4.02 6.05 -13.73
C TYR A 35 -5.12 5.33 -12.95
N THR A 36 -5.08 4.01 -12.94
CA THR A 36 -5.93 3.20 -12.04
C THR A 36 -5.17 2.95 -10.76
N THR A 37 -5.70 3.37 -9.61
CA THR A 37 -4.98 3.31 -8.33
C THR A 37 -5.76 2.53 -7.29
N THR A 38 -5.10 1.58 -6.63
CA THR A 38 -5.64 0.82 -5.51
C THR A 38 -4.74 1.01 -4.29
N LEU A 39 -5.32 1.45 -3.17
CA LEU A 39 -4.61 1.66 -1.91
C LEU A 39 -4.82 0.46 -0.99
N VAL A 40 -3.74 -0.25 -0.68
CA VAL A 40 -3.69 -1.29 0.34
C VAL A 40 -3.28 -0.67 1.66
N ALA A 41 -4.10 -0.86 2.69
CA ALA A 41 -3.83 -0.42 4.05
C ALA A 41 -3.92 -1.58 5.02
N GLY A 42 -3.04 -1.56 6.02
CA GLY A 42 -3.07 -2.50 7.12
C GLY A 42 -3.93 -2.06 8.31
N GLN A 43 -3.81 -2.78 9.41
CA GLN A 43 -4.63 -2.57 10.60
C GLN A 43 -4.09 -1.42 11.47
N LEU A 44 -5.01 -0.62 12.03
CA LEU A 44 -4.71 0.38 13.05
C LEU A 44 -4.41 -0.27 14.40
N SER A 45 -3.50 0.33 15.18
CA SER A 45 -3.29 -0.10 16.57
C SER A 45 -4.47 0.32 17.45
N LYS A 46 -4.68 -0.39 18.57
CA LYS A 46 -5.75 -0.07 19.52
C LYS A 46 -5.60 1.37 20.02
N GLY A 47 -6.66 2.17 19.90
CA GLY A 47 -6.68 3.58 20.32
C GLY A 47 -6.19 4.57 19.26
N GLU A 48 -5.83 4.13 18.05
CA GLU A 48 -5.47 5.04 16.97
C GLU A 48 -6.67 5.54 16.19
N GLY A 49 -6.69 6.84 15.88
CA GLY A 49 -7.65 7.43 14.94
C GLY A 49 -7.38 6.98 13.50
N SER A 50 -8.46 6.71 12.76
CA SER A 50 -8.41 6.36 11.33
C SER A 50 -8.51 7.60 10.45
N MET A 51 -7.68 7.66 9.40
CA MET A 51 -7.82 8.58 8.27
C MET A 51 -8.44 7.91 7.03
N SER A 52 -9.05 6.73 7.17
CA SER A 52 -9.76 6.07 6.05
C SER A 52 -10.83 6.97 5.44
N PHE A 53 -11.51 7.78 6.25
CA PHE A 53 -12.52 8.76 5.79
C PHE A 53 -11.97 9.74 4.75
N VAL A 54 -10.67 10.08 4.78
CA VAL A 54 -10.05 10.97 3.79
C VAL A 54 -9.94 10.26 2.45
N ALA A 55 -9.50 9.01 2.46
CA ALA A 55 -9.39 8.20 1.24
C ALA A 55 -10.79 7.92 0.65
N GLU A 56 -11.77 7.61 1.50
CA GLU A 56 -13.18 7.40 1.12
C GLU A 56 -13.78 8.68 0.52
N GLY A 57 -13.62 9.83 1.18
CA GLY A 57 -14.11 11.12 0.68
C GLY A 57 -13.48 11.57 -0.63
N LEU A 58 -12.30 11.04 -0.98
CA LEU A 58 -11.63 11.26 -2.26
C LEU A 58 -11.95 10.20 -3.32
N GLY A 59 -12.79 9.21 -3.00
CA GLY A 59 -13.16 8.12 -3.90
C GLY A 59 -12.00 7.16 -4.21
N VAL A 60 -11.05 7.00 -3.28
CA VAL A 60 -9.91 6.10 -3.46
C VAL A 60 -10.34 4.65 -3.24
N SER A 61 -10.07 3.77 -4.21
CA SER A 61 -10.28 2.33 -4.05
C SER A 61 -9.32 1.77 -3.00
N MET A 62 -9.86 1.10 -1.98
CA MET A 62 -9.09 0.59 -0.86
C MET A 62 -9.24 -0.92 -0.66
N LEU A 63 -8.16 -1.55 -0.24
CA LEU A 63 -8.12 -2.95 0.18
C LEU A 63 -7.46 -3.05 1.56
N ALA A 64 -8.07 -3.81 2.46
CA ALA A 64 -7.51 -4.07 3.78
C ALA A 64 -6.62 -5.33 3.76
N VAL A 65 -5.44 -5.26 4.39
CA VAL A 65 -4.60 -6.42 4.72
C VAL A 65 -4.38 -6.41 6.23
N PRO A 66 -5.25 -7.07 7.02
CA PRO A 66 -5.23 -6.93 8.48
C PRO A 66 -3.90 -7.31 9.15
N HIS A 67 -3.20 -8.31 8.61
CA HIS A 67 -1.90 -8.74 9.14
C HIS A 67 -0.75 -7.75 8.89
N LEU A 68 -0.94 -6.75 8.02
CA LEU A 68 0.01 -5.67 7.87
C LEU A 68 -0.17 -4.69 9.04
N ALA A 69 0.64 -4.86 10.09
CA ALA A 69 0.57 -4.04 11.30
C ALA A 69 1.91 -3.34 11.56
N ARG A 70 1.90 -2.34 12.45
CA ARG A 70 3.12 -1.60 12.84
C ARG A 70 4.15 -2.50 13.51
N GLU A 71 3.69 -3.37 14.40
CA GLU A 71 4.56 -4.21 15.22
C GLU A 71 5.31 -5.24 14.37
N VAL A 72 6.55 -5.55 14.77
CA VAL A 72 7.32 -6.63 14.15
C VAL A 72 6.79 -7.94 14.70
N SER A 73 6.22 -8.77 13.84
CA SER A 73 5.67 -10.07 14.20
C SER A 73 5.92 -11.02 13.04
N PRO A 74 6.83 -12.01 13.17
CA PRO A 74 7.18 -12.90 12.07
C PRO A 74 5.98 -13.59 11.43
N LEU A 75 5.04 -14.05 12.25
CA LEU A 75 3.82 -14.72 11.76
C LEU A 75 2.94 -13.76 10.97
N ASN A 76 2.63 -12.58 11.54
CA ASN A 76 1.83 -11.58 10.84
C ASN A 76 2.51 -11.07 9.58
N ASP A 77 3.83 -10.98 9.56
CA ASP A 77 4.60 -10.52 8.41
C ASP A 77 4.54 -11.53 7.26
N VAL A 78 4.66 -12.82 7.56
CA VAL A 78 4.46 -13.88 6.57
C VAL A 78 3.03 -13.87 6.03
N LEU A 79 2.02 -13.70 6.89
CA LEU A 79 0.63 -13.61 6.48
C LEU A 79 0.35 -12.36 5.63
N ALA A 80 0.94 -11.21 5.99
CA ALA A 80 0.84 -9.98 5.22
C ALA A 80 1.52 -10.11 3.85
N VAL A 81 2.67 -10.78 3.76
CA VAL A 81 3.34 -11.09 2.49
C VAL A 81 2.46 -11.97 1.61
N LYS A 82 1.85 -13.03 2.17
CA LYS A 82 0.94 -13.93 1.42
C LYS A 82 -0.29 -13.18 0.90
N ALA A 83 -0.96 -12.43 1.76
CA ALA A 83 -2.14 -11.65 1.38
C ALA A 83 -1.81 -10.59 0.31
N LEU A 84 -0.69 -9.88 0.47
CA LEU A 84 -0.28 -8.88 -0.51
C LEU A 84 0.17 -9.52 -1.83
N ALA A 85 0.77 -10.71 -1.80
CA ALA A 85 1.10 -11.47 -2.99
C ALA A 85 -0.17 -11.86 -3.77
N GLU A 86 -1.24 -12.27 -3.09
CA GLU A 86 -2.54 -12.54 -3.72
C GLU A 86 -3.14 -11.28 -4.35
N VAL A 87 -3.09 -10.14 -3.65
CA VAL A 87 -3.52 -8.85 -4.21
C VAL A 87 -2.71 -8.51 -5.48
N ILE A 88 -1.38 -8.65 -5.45
CA ILE A 88 -0.54 -8.39 -6.63
C ILE A 88 -0.91 -9.33 -7.80
N ARG A 89 -1.15 -10.62 -7.54
CA ARG A 89 -1.54 -11.59 -8.57
C ARG A 89 -2.88 -11.25 -9.21
N ARG A 90 -3.84 -10.76 -8.41
CA ARG A 90 -5.18 -10.37 -8.85
C ARG A 90 -5.16 -9.04 -9.61
N GLU A 91 -4.55 -8.01 -9.03
CA GLU A 91 -4.58 -6.65 -9.57
C GLU A 91 -3.60 -6.45 -10.74
N ARG A 92 -2.59 -7.33 -10.90
CA ARG A 92 -1.54 -7.25 -11.92
C ARG A 92 -1.04 -5.82 -12.14
N PRO A 93 -0.54 -5.13 -11.09
CA PRO A 93 -0.19 -3.73 -11.20
C PRO A 93 1.09 -3.56 -12.02
N HIS A 94 1.18 -2.47 -12.76
CA HIS A 94 2.41 -2.08 -13.46
C HIS A 94 3.43 -1.48 -12.49
N ILE A 95 2.92 -0.79 -11.44
CA ILE A 95 3.73 -0.13 -10.42
C ILE A 95 3.29 -0.59 -9.04
N LEU A 96 4.21 -1.12 -8.24
CA LEU A 96 4.04 -1.28 -6.80
C LEU A 96 4.71 -0.11 -6.07
N HIS A 97 3.92 0.72 -5.40
CA HIS A 97 4.41 1.89 -4.66
C HIS A 97 4.21 1.70 -3.16
N THR A 98 5.30 1.47 -2.44
CA THR A 98 5.27 1.20 -1.00
C THR A 98 5.61 2.46 -0.20
N HIS A 99 4.97 2.61 0.95
CA HIS A 99 5.08 3.77 1.82
C HIS A 99 5.31 3.32 3.27
N THR A 100 6.27 3.92 3.97
CA THR A 100 6.71 3.54 5.33
C THR A 100 7.53 2.24 5.39
N ALA A 101 8.44 2.12 6.34
CA ALA A 101 9.42 1.03 6.39
C ALA A 101 8.78 -0.38 6.35
N LYS A 102 7.70 -0.59 7.12
CA LYS A 102 7.02 -1.88 7.23
C LYS A 102 6.41 -2.33 5.91
N ALA A 103 5.58 -1.49 5.28
CA ALA A 103 4.99 -1.81 3.99
C ALA A 103 6.04 -1.86 2.86
N GLY A 104 7.15 -1.12 3.01
CA GLY A 104 8.32 -1.27 2.14
C GLY A 104 8.91 -2.68 2.19
N ALA A 105 9.16 -3.21 3.37
CA ALA A 105 9.69 -4.56 3.55
C ALA A 105 8.70 -5.63 3.05
N VAL A 106 7.46 -5.61 3.57
CA VAL A 106 6.41 -6.57 3.21
C VAL A 106 6.07 -6.52 1.72
N GLY A 107 5.92 -5.32 1.16
CA GLY A 107 5.59 -5.13 -0.25
C GLY A 107 6.66 -5.66 -1.20
N ARG A 108 7.94 -5.40 -0.91
CA ARG A 108 9.02 -5.95 -1.73
C ARG A 108 9.12 -7.46 -1.63
N ALA A 109 8.96 -8.02 -0.42
CA ALA A 109 8.92 -9.47 -0.23
C ALA A 109 7.76 -10.11 -1.01
N ALA A 110 6.55 -9.54 -0.94
CA ALA A 110 5.39 -9.97 -1.71
C ALA A 110 5.67 -9.92 -3.23
N ALA A 111 6.30 -8.86 -3.73
CA ALA A 111 6.66 -8.74 -5.14
C ALA A 111 7.67 -9.80 -5.62
N GLN A 112 8.55 -10.32 -4.75
CA GLN A 112 9.47 -11.39 -5.13
C GLN A 112 8.78 -12.75 -5.30
N VAL A 113 7.74 -13.04 -4.50
CA VAL A 113 7.13 -14.38 -4.41
C VAL A 113 5.94 -14.59 -5.36
N VAL A 114 5.61 -13.60 -6.19
CA VAL A 114 4.47 -13.64 -7.13
C VAL A 114 4.83 -14.14 -8.54
N GLY A 115 6.10 -14.47 -8.79
CA GLY A 115 6.55 -15.04 -10.06
C GLY A 115 6.26 -14.11 -11.24
N SER A 116 5.58 -14.61 -12.28
CA SER A 116 5.22 -13.85 -13.48
C SER A 116 4.23 -12.70 -13.24
N ALA A 117 3.62 -12.60 -12.05
CA ALA A 117 2.79 -11.47 -11.66
C ALA A 117 3.59 -10.34 -10.99
N ARG A 118 4.92 -10.46 -10.90
CA ARG A 118 5.78 -9.43 -10.34
C ARG A 118 5.61 -8.11 -11.10
N PRO A 119 5.31 -7.00 -10.40
CA PRO A 119 5.25 -5.69 -11.03
C PRO A 119 6.61 -5.31 -11.60
N PRO A 120 6.69 -4.82 -12.85
CA PRO A 120 7.96 -4.44 -13.47
C PRO A 120 8.62 -3.26 -12.76
N ILE A 121 7.82 -2.39 -12.11
CA ILE A 121 8.30 -1.20 -11.42
C ILE A 121 7.93 -1.29 -9.94
N VAL A 122 8.93 -1.13 -9.07
CA VAL A 122 8.75 -1.08 -7.61
C VAL A 122 9.38 0.20 -7.07
N VAL A 123 8.55 1.05 -6.46
CA VAL A 123 8.96 2.34 -5.87
C VAL A 123 8.72 2.30 -4.37
N HIS A 124 9.65 2.88 -3.61
CA HIS A 124 9.50 3.06 -2.17
C HIS A 124 9.65 4.54 -1.81
N THR A 125 8.70 5.07 -1.04
CA THR A 125 8.78 6.42 -0.49
C THR A 125 8.93 6.37 1.03
N TYR A 126 10.01 6.96 1.52
CA TYR A 126 10.26 7.20 2.93
C TYR A 126 9.44 8.39 3.41
N HIS A 127 8.86 8.29 4.60
CA HIS A 127 8.06 9.35 5.23
C HIS A 127 8.65 9.79 6.58
N GLY A 128 9.97 9.70 6.70
CA GLY A 128 10.74 9.89 7.93
C GLY A 128 11.57 8.65 8.30
N HIS A 129 12.62 8.84 9.08
CA HIS A 129 13.48 7.78 9.62
C HIS A 129 13.68 7.98 11.12
N VAL A 130 13.81 6.88 11.86
CA VAL A 130 14.22 6.88 13.28
C VAL A 130 15.75 6.95 13.42
N LEU A 131 16.47 7.14 12.32
CA LEU A 131 17.91 7.38 12.35
C LEU A 131 18.13 8.74 13.02
N ARG A 132 18.45 8.68 14.32
CA ARG A 132 19.19 9.70 15.05
C ARG A 132 20.67 9.41 14.91
#